data_AF-A0A2M8EIM1-F1
#
_entry.id   AF-A0A2M8EIM1-F1
#
_cell.length_a   1.000
_cell.length_b   1.000
_cell.length_c   1.000
_cell.angle_alpha   90.00
_cell.angle_beta   90.00
_cell.angle_gamma   90.00
#
_symmetry.space_group_name_H-M   'P 1'
#
loop_
_entity.id
_entity.type
_entity.pdbx_description
1 polymer ?
#
loop_
_entity_poly.entity_id
_entity_poly.type
_entity_poly.pdbx_seq_one_letter_code
_entity_poly.pdbx_strand_id
1 'polypeptide(L)'
;MTFLKKVKPTKRYLITKQRALKKHWRGLPKEEKTELRRLVKILATSLLALVVLYYIGINLLTNVGSFWAVLRGRSGEFFQKDTIAPPPPYLSPLPLYTNKEKVKIEGYAEAGSEVTLFVNDNEAGKTVAEKGGQLTFPAVPLNEGENQITATAKDGAGNVSLKSSVLKIIFDDTPPKLTVNKPKEKQQFSGENNKIRVSGKTEPGVIVRVNDLQATVLADGNFTFVMLAAREGEVKLIITATDRTGNETKKEITVIYSAQ
;
A
#
# COMPACT_ATOMS: atom_id res chain seq x y z
N MET A 1 46.65 -10.93 64.48
CA MET A 1 45.72 -12.00 64.05
C MET A 1 45.62 -13.04 65.16
N THR A 2 44.53 -13.02 65.94
CA THR A 2 44.33 -13.98 67.05
C THR A 2 43.09 -14.80 66.75
N PHE A 3 43.30 -16.02 66.24
CA PHE A 3 42.24 -16.98 65.92
C PHE A 3 41.54 -17.44 67.21
N LEU A 4 40.29 -17.02 67.42
CA LEU A 4 39.41 -17.59 68.44
C LEU A 4 39.06 -19.03 68.08
N LYS A 5 39.76 -19.98 68.70
CA LYS A 5 39.49 -21.42 68.60
C LYS A 5 38.10 -21.70 69.20
N LYS A 6 37.09 -21.96 68.37
CA LYS A 6 35.77 -22.46 68.83
C LYS A 6 35.96 -23.83 69.48
N VAL A 7 35.99 -23.85 70.81
CA VAL A 7 36.03 -25.09 71.59
C VAL A 7 34.69 -25.81 71.40
N LYS A 8 34.72 -26.99 70.74
CA LYS A 8 33.53 -27.84 70.64
C LYS A 8 33.21 -28.40 72.04
N PRO A 9 31.97 -28.29 72.52
CA PRO A 9 31.59 -28.81 73.83
C PRO A 9 31.83 -30.32 73.91
N THR A 10 32.45 -30.77 74.99
CA THR A 10 32.72 -32.20 75.21
C THR A 10 31.42 -32.98 75.43
N LYS A 11 31.40 -34.28 75.07
CA LYS A 11 30.24 -35.17 75.23
C LYS A 11 29.70 -35.16 76.68
N ARG A 12 30.61 -35.05 77.67
CA ARG A 12 30.27 -34.91 79.10
C ARG A 12 29.51 -33.62 79.41
N TYR A 13 29.90 -32.48 78.81
CA TYR A 13 29.22 -31.18 78.98
C TYR A 13 27.80 -31.20 78.40
N LEU A 14 27.62 -31.81 77.22
CA LEU A 14 26.28 -31.94 76.61
C LEU A 14 25.36 -32.81 77.46
N ILE A 15 25.86 -33.91 78.02
CA ILE A 15 25.08 -34.79 78.91
C ILE A 15 24.70 -34.09 80.21
N THR A 16 25.60 -33.31 80.82
CA THR A 16 25.29 -32.54 82.05
C THR A 16 24.27 -31.46 81.78
N LYS A 17 24.39 -30.73 80.66
CA LYS A 17 23.43 -29.70 80.26
C LYS A 17 22.06 -30.29 79.93
N GLN A 18 22.01 -31.43 79.24
CA GLN A 18 20.76 -32.18 78.99
C GLN A 18 20.12 -32.67 80.29
N ARG A 19 20.91 -33.18 81.26
CA ARG A 19 20.39 -33.61 82.57
C ARG A 19 19.86 -32.42 83.39
N ALA A 20 20.55 -31.27 83.37
CA ALA A 20 20.11 -30.05 84.03
C ALA A 20 18.78 -29.54 83.45
N LEU A 21 18.68 -29.49 82.11
CA LEU A 21 17.43 -29.17 81.41
C LEU A 21 16.32 -30.17 81.79
N LYS A 22 16.59 -31.47 81.76
CA LYS A 22 15.60 -32.50 82.09
C LYS A 22 15.12 -32.42 83.55
N LYS A 23 15.99 -32.01 84.49
CA LYS A 23 15.65 -31.80 85.90
C LYS A 23 14.79 -30.54 86.07
N HIS A 24 15.13 -29.45 85.38
CA HIS A 24 14.35 -28.22 85.39
C HIS A 24 12.95 -28.44 84.79
N TRP A 25 12.83 -29.17 83.69
CA TRP A 25 11.56 -29.56 83.08
C TRP A 25 10.64 -30.40 83.98
N ARG A 26 11.22 -31.20 84.90
CA ARG A 26 10.43 -32.01 85.85
C ARG A 26 9.82 -31.17 86.96
N GLY A 27 10.50 -30.09 87.39
CA GLY A 27 10.08 -29.22 88.50
C GLY A 27 9.07 -28.11 88.15
N LEU A 28 8.75 -27.90 86.87
CA LEU A 28 7.83 -26.84 86.47
C LEU A 28 6.39 -27.13 86.98
N PRO A 29 5.67 -26.11 87.52
CA PRO A 29 4.26 -26.21 87.88
C PRO A 29 3.40 -26.64 86.68
N LYS A 30 2.24 -27.26 86.94
CA LYS A 30 1.40 -27.84 85.90
C LYS A 30 1.00 -26.81 84.82
N GLU A 31 0.79 -25.56 85.21
CA GLU A 31 0.40 -24.44 84.35
C GLU A 31 1.48 -24.06 83.33
N GLU A 32 2.74 -23.95 83.75
CA GLU A 32 3.85 -23.65 82.84
C GLU A 32 4.11 -24.78 81.84
N LYS A 33 3.91 -26.05 82.26
CA LYS A 33 4.00 -27.20 81.35
C LYS A 33 2.91 -27.18 80.28
N THR A 34 1.71 -26.72 80.62
CA THR A 34 0.62 -26.55 79.63
C THR A 34 0.90 -25.41 78.66
N GLU A 35 1.41 -24.27 79.14
CA GLU A 35 1.78 -23.14 78.29
C GLU A 35 2.96 -23.48 77.37
N LEU A 36 4.00 -24.15 77.87
CA LEU A 36 5.09 -24.64 77.03
C LEU A 36 4.61 -25.62 75.95
N ARG A 37 3.66 -26.50 76.26
CA ARG A 37 3.06 -27.39 75.25
C ARG A 37 2.26 -26.62 74.20
N ARG A 38 1.55 -25.55 74.58
CA ARG A 38 0.87 -24.65 73.62
C ARG A 38 1.88 -23.94 72.73
N LEU A 39 2.92 -23.36 73.30
CA LEU A 39 3.97 -22.67 72.56
C LEU A 39 4.69 -23.59 71.58
N VAL A 40 5.05 -24.81 72.00
CA VAL A 40 5.67 -25.80 71.11
C VAL A 40 4.73 -26.21 69.99
N LYS A 41 3.43 -26.36 70.25
CA LYS A 41 2.43 -26.63 69.21
C LYS A 41 2.32 -25.48 68.20
N ILE A 42 2.26 -24.23 68.68
CA ILE A 42 2.19 -23.04 67.81
C ILE A 42 3.47 -22.90 66.96
N LEU A 43 4.64 -23.14 67.56
CA LEU A 43 5.91 -23.14 66.83
C LEU A 43 5.94 -24.24 65.77
N ALA A 44 5.48 -25.45 66.10
CA ALA A 44 5.42 -26.56 65.15
C ALA A 44 4.45 -26.27 63.99
N THR A 45 3.27 -25.68 64.26
CA THR A 45 2.31 -25.32 63.22
C THR A 45 2.81 -24.17 62.37
N SER A 46 3.49 -23.17 62.95
CA SER A 46 4.11 -22.07 62.21
C SER A 46 5.24 -22.56 61.30
N LEU A 47 6.09 -23.47 61.80
CA LEU A 47 7.16 -24.08 61.00
C LEU A 47 6.59 -24.94 59.86
N LEU A 48 5.53 -25.71 60.12
CA LEU A 48 4.84 -26.49 59.09
C LEU A 48 4.24 -25.58 58.02
N ALA A 49 3.60 -24.47 58.40
CA ALA A 49 3.05 -23.49 57.46
C ALA A 49 4.15 -22.85 56.59
N LEU A 50 5.33 -22.56 57.16
CA LEU A 50 6.48 -22.06 56.41
C LEU A 50 7.03 -23.10 55.41
N VAL A 51 7.09 -24.37 55.79
CA VAL A 51 7.50 -25.45 54.89
C VAL A 51 6.49 -25.63 53.75
N VAL A 52 5.19 -25.58 54.06
CA VAL A 52 4.12 -25.60 53.06
C VAL A 52 4.23 -24.39 52.13
N LEU A 53 4.44 -23.19 52.65
CA LEU A 53 4.68 -21.98 51.85
C LEU A 53 5.97 -22.04 51.02
N TYR A 54 7.01 -22.71 51.50
CA TYR A 54 8.24 -22.90 50.73
C TYR A 54 8.02 -23.84 49.54
N TYR A 55 7.36 -24.99 49.75
CA TYR A 55 7.12 -25.97 48.69
C TYR A 55 6.00 -25.54 47.72
N ILE A 56 4.95 -24.89 48.20
CA ILE A 56 3.84 -24.38 47.37
C ILE A 56 4.22 -23.03 46.75
N GLY A 57 4.81 -22.12 47.54
CA GLY A 57 5.12 -20.76 47.11
C GLY A 57 6.25 -20.68 46.09
N ILE A 58 7.27 -21.55 46.14
CA ILE A 58 8.32 -21.57 45.10
C ILE A 58 7.78 -22.09 43.77
N ASN A 59 6.89 -23.08 43.77
CA ASN A 59 6.21 -23.54 42.55
C ASN A 59 5.19 -22.53 42.00
N LEU A 60 4.64 -21.67 42.85
CA LEU A 60 3.82 -20.51 42.42
C LEU A 60 4.68 -19.34 41.94
N LEU A 61 5.93 -19.21 42.43
CA LEU A 61 6.84 -18.11 42.10
C LEU A 61 7.42 -18.21 40.68
N THR A 62 7.49 -19.40 40.09
CA THR A 62 7.85 -19.56 38.66
C THR A 62 6.70 -19.15 37.72
N ASN A 63 5.48 -18.97 38.24
CA ASN A 63 4.26 -18.67 37.50
C ASN A 63 3.56 -17.37 37.96
N VAL A 64 4.23 -16.47 38.68
CA VAL A 64 3.59 -15.22 39.18
C VAL A 64 3.10 -14.33 38.04
N GLY A 65 3.76 -14.36 36.89
CA GLY A 65 3.30 -13.65 35.69
C GLY A 65 1.91 -14.11 35.22
N SER A 66 1.64 -15.41 35.29
CA SER A 66 0.39 -16.05 34.90
C SER A 66 -0.68 -15.98 36.00
N PHE A 67 -0.27 -16.02 37.28
CA PHE A 67 -1.19 -15.88 38.42
C PHE A 67 -1.84 -14.48 38.48
N TRP A 68 -1.08 -13.41 38.21
CA TRP A 68 -1.63 -12.05 38.11
C TRP A 68 -2.50 -11.83 36.85
N ALA A 69 -2.39 -12.70 35.83
CA ALA A 69 -3.25 -12.64 34.65
C ALA A 69 -4.64 -13.21 34.93
N VAL A 70 -4.72 -14.30 35.70
CA VAL A 70 -5.97 -14.93 36.15
C VAL A 70 -6.73 -14.02 37.13
N LEU A 71 -6.03 -13.40 38.09
CA LEU A 71 -6.66 -12.54 39.10
C LEU A 71 -7.23 -11.22 38.53
N ARG A 72 -6.72 -10.75 37.38
CA ARG A 72 -7.18 -9.51 36.71
C ARG A 72 -8.26 -9.75 35.64
N GLY A 73 -8.80 -10.97 35.52
CA GLY A 73 -9.83 -11.29 34.53
C GLY A 73 -9.37 -11.07 33.08
N ARG A 74 -8.06 -11.11 32.83
CA ARG A 74 -7.48 -10.96 31.49
C ARG A 74 -6.87 -12.30 31.09
N SER A 75 -7.73 -13.26 30.77
CA SER A 75 -7.41 -14.27 29.76
C SER A 75 -7.41 -13.58 28.39
N GLY A 76 -6.52 -12.59 28.23
CA GLY A 76 -6.18 -12.11 26.91
C GLY A 76 -5.27 -13.17 26.33
N GLU A 77 -5.79 -13.96 25.39
CA GLU A 77 -4.92 -14.52 24.36
C GLU A 77 -3.97 -13.40 23.93
N PHE A 78 -2.66 -13.63 24.00
CA PHE A 78 -1.71 -12.77 23.31
C PHE A 78 -1.92 -13.05 21.81
N PHE A 79 -3.00 -12.54 21.24
CA PHE A 79 -3.02 -12.23 19.83
C PHE A 79 -1.87 -11.25 19.65
N GLN A 80 -0.77 -11.68 19.03
CA GLN A 80 0.14 -10.73 18.41
C GLN A 80 -0.72 -9.99 17.37
N LYS A 81 -1.27 -8.84 17.77
CA LYS A 81 -2.01 -7.99 16.86
C LYS A 81 -1.01 -7.61 15.79
N ASP A 82 -1.26 -8.04 14.57
CA ASP A 82 -0.45 -7.66 13.45
C ASP A 82 -0.47 -6.13 13.32
N THR A 83 0.71 -5.54 13.26
CA THR A 83 0.95 -4.08 13.19
C THR A 83 1.80 -3.72 11.98
N ILE A 84 2.16 -4.70 11.14
CA ILE A 84 3.02 -4.51 9.99
C ILE A 84 2.13 -4.19 8.81
N ALA A 85 2.32 -3.01 8.22
CA ALA A 85 1.63 -2.66 6.99
C ALA A 85 2.13 -3.50 5.81
N PRO A 86 1.24 -3.83 4.85
CA PRO A 86 1.63 -4.46 3.61
C PRO A 86 2.58 -3.56 2.79
N PRO A 87 3.39 -4.11 1.87
CA PRO A 87 4.16 -3.30 0.94
C PRO A 87 3.23 -2.46 0.04
N PRO A 88 3.68 -1.27 -0.44
CA PRO A 88 2.90 -0.46 -1.36
C PRO A 88 2.52 -1.24 -2.63
N PRO A 89 1.31 -1.05 -3.17
CA PRO A 89 0.94 -1.63 -4.46
C PRO A 89 1.89 -1.19 -5.57
N TYR A 90 2.17 -2.10 -6.49
CA TYR A 90 2.77 -1.79 -7.77
C TYR A 90 1.67 -1.63 -8.82
N LEU A 91 1.71 -0.54 -9.58
CA LEU A 91 0.79 -0.31 -10.71
C LEU A 91 1.58 -0.42 -12.02
N SER A 92 1.02 -1.15 -12.99
CA SER A 92 1.60 -1.29 -14.31
C SER A 92 1.67 0.06 -15.03
N PRO A 93 2.76 0.35 -15.78
CA PRO A 93 2.91 1.61 -16.50
C PRO A 93 1.73 1.90 -17.44
N LEU A 94 1.35 3.18 -17.51
CA LEU A 94 0.31 3.69 -18.40
C LEU A 94 0.94 4.45 -19.59
N PRO A 95 0.23 4.58 -20.72
CA PRO A 95 0.63 5.51 -21.76
C PRO A 95 0.61 6.95 -21.22
N LEU A 96 1.48 7.80 -21.75
CA LEU A 96 1.54 9.22 -21.36
C LEU A 96 0.29 10.00 -21.78
N TYR A 97 -0.40 9.54 -22.82
CA TYR A 97 -1.54 10.22 -23.44
C TYR A 97 -2.65 9.21 -23.75
N THR A 98 -3.91 9.65 -23.65
CA THR A 98 -5.09 8.88 -24.05
C THR A 98 -6.21 9.81 -24.48
N ASN A 99 -7.05 9.36 -25.41
CA ASN A 99 -8.34 9.96 -25.72
C ASN A 99 -9.53 9.17 -25.16
N LYS A 100 -9.25 8.21 -24.28
CA LYS A 100 -10.27 7.44 -23.57
C LYS A 100 -10.45 8.01 -22.17
N GLU A 101 -11.68 8.42 -21.87
CA GLU A 101 -12.09 8.94 -20.56
C GLU A 101 -11.89 7.91 -19.43
N LYS A 102 -11.85 6.60 -19.77
CA LYS A 102 -11.64 5.51 -18.82
C LYS A 102 -10.47 4.64 -19.25
N VAL A 103 -9.65 4.27 -18.27
CA VAL A 103 -8.49 3.39 -18.48
C VAL A 103 -8.53 2.17 -17.57
N LYS A 104 -8.01 1.05 -18.09
CA LYS A 104 -7.76 -0.15 -17.31
C LYS A 104 -6.44 0.03 -16.57
N ILE A 105 -6.43 -0.23 -15.27
CA ILE A 105 -5.23 -0.22 -14.43
C ILE A 105 -5.01 -1.62 -13.89
N GLU A 106 -3.81 -2.15 -14.10
CA GLU A 106 -3.38 -3.45 -13.61
C GLU A 106 -2.21 -3.26 -12.66
N GLY A 107 -1.94 -4.27 -11.84
CA GLY A 107 -0.84 -4.19 -10.89
C GLY A 107 -0.71 -5.41 -10.01
N TYR A 108 0.05 -5.25 -8.93
CA TYR A 108 0.25 -6.23 -7.89
C TYR A 108 0.19 -5.59 -6.50
N ALA A 109 -0.37 -6.30 -5.53
CA ALA A 109 -0.30 -5.96 -4.11
C ALA A 109 -0.20 -7.26 -3.28
N GLU A 110 -0.13 -7.13 -1.97
CA GLU A 110 -0.19 -8.31 -1.08
C GLU A 110 -1.49 -9.09 -1.31
N ALA A 111 -1.39 -10.40 -1.52
CA ALA A 111 -2.53 -11.24 -1.84
C ALA A 111 -3.62 -11.17 -0.76
N GLY A 112 -4.87 -10.95 -1.16
CA GLY A 112 -6.00 -10.81 -0.24
C GLY A 112 -6.12 -9.46 0.46
N SER A 113 -5.19 -8.51 0.25
CA SER A 113 -5.32 -7.13 0.75
C SER A 113 -6.36 -6.33 -0.05
N GLU A 114 -7.06 -5.42 0.63
CA GLU A 114 -7.94 -4.43 -0.02
C GLU A 114 -7.07 -3.30 -0.60
N VAL A 115 -7.11 -3.11 -1.91
CA VAL A 115 -6.40 -2.04 -2.60
C VAL A 115 -7.37 -0.90 -2.90
N THR A 116 -7.02 0.31 -2.44
CA THR A 116 -7.72 1.55 -2.77
C THR A 116 -6.92 2.33 -3.80
N LEU A 117 -7.55 2.69 -4.92
CA LEU A 117 -6.97 3.48 -6.00
C LEU A 117 -7.40 4.94 -5.87
N PHE A 118 -6.48 5.85 -6.14
CA PHE A 118 -6.70 7.29 -6.13
C PHE A 118 -6.37 7.89 -7.49
N VAL A 119 -7.24 8.81 -7.94
CA VAL A 119 -7.02 9.68 -9.10
C VAL A 119 -7.05 11.11 -8.60
N ASN A 120 -5.94 11.84 -8.77
CA ASN A 120 -5.77 13.21 -8.28
C ASN A 120 -6.11 13.32 -6.77
N ASP A 121 -5.56 12.38 -5.99
CA ASP A 121 -5.79 12.20 -4.55
C ASP A 121 -7.22 11.89 -4.10
N ASN A 122 -8.19 11.79 -5.01
CA ASN A 122 -9.55 11.34 -4.71
C ASN A 122 -9.68 9.83 -4.89
N GLU A 123 -10.40 9.17 -3.99
CA GLU A 123 -10.69 7.74 -4.12
C GLU A 123 -11.49 7.48 -5.42
N ALA A 124 -10.91 6.67 -6.30
CA ALA A 124 -11.49 6.32 -7.60
C ALA A 124 -12.08 4.91 -7.61
N GLY A 125 -11.66 4.05 -6.67
CA GLY A 125 -12.23 2.73 -6.50
C GLY A 125 -11.45 1.83 -5.55
N LYS A 126 -12.04 0.67 -5.25
CA LYS A 126 -11.44 -0.38 -4.44
C LYS A 126 -11.51 -1.74 -5.12
N THR A 127 -10.54 -2.59 -4.85
CA THR A 127 -10.53 -4.00 -5.26
C THR A 127 -9.78 -4.83 -4.24
N VAL A 128 -9.86 -6.16 -4.33
CA VAL A 128 -9.06 -7.07 -3.51
C VAL A 128 -8.02 -7.73 -4.40
N ALA A 129 -6.76 -7.74 -3.96
CA ALA A 129 -5.71 -8.43 -4.69
C ALA A 129 -5.98 -9.94 -4.68
N GLU A 130 -5.86 -10.57 -5.85
CA GLU A 130 -6.07 -12.00 -6.02
C GLU A 130 -5.04 -12.84 -5.24
N LYS A 131 -5.22 -14.16 -5.19
CA LYS A 131 -4.29 -15.06 -4.48
C LYS A 131 -2.84 -14.98 -4.96
N GLY A 132 -2.61 -14.60 -6.21
CA GLY A 132 -1.27 -14.36 -6.76
C GLY A 132 -0.80 -12.89 -6.64
N GLY A 133 -1.57 -12.04 -5.96
CA GLY A 133 -1.30 -10.62 -5.78
C GLY A 133 -1.77 -9.74 -6.92
N GLN A 134 -2.25 -10.30 -8.04
CA GLN A 134 -2.76 -9.52 -9.17
C GLN A 134 -3.95 -8.65 -8.74
N LEU A 135 -4.03 -7.46 -9.31
CA LEU A 135 -5.19 -6.59 -9.19
C LEU A 135 -5.55 -5.98 -10.54
N THR A 136 -6.82 -5.63 -10.71
CA THR A 136 -7.31 -4.93 -11.89
C THR A 136 -8.43 -3.96 -11.50
N PHE A 137 -8.31 -2.73 -11.99
CA PHE A 137 -9.39 -1.75 -12.06
C PHE A 137 -9.78 -1.58 -13.54
N PRO A 138 -10.94 -2.09 -13.97
CA PRO A 138 -11.25 -2.20 -15.40
C PRO A 138 -11.57 -0.87 -16.08
N ALA A 139 -12.07 0.12 -15.33
CA ALA A 139 -12.61 1.34 -15.88
C ALA A 139 -12.43 2.52 -14.90
N VAL A 140 -11.20 3.00 -14.77
CA VAL A 140 -10.85 4.14 -13.92
C VAL A 140 -11.13 5.44 -14.68
N PRO A 141 -12.01 6.32 -14.19
CA PRO A 141 -12.29 7.59 -14.84
C PRO A 141 -11.10 8.56 -14.73
N LEU A 142 -10.88 9.33 -15.79
CA LEU A 142 -9.89 10.40 -15.87
C LEU A 142 -10.59 11.75 -16.01
N ASN A 143 -9.96 12.79 -15.45
CA ASN A 143 -10.35 14.17 -15.69
C ASN A 143 -9.61 14.71 -16.91
N GLU A 144 -10.18 15.69 -17.61
CA GLU A 144 -9.49 16.36 -18.71
C GLU A 144 -8.12 16.91 -18.26
N GLY A 145 -7.08 16.69 -19.05
CA GLY A 145 -5.70 17.07 -18.74
C GLY A 145 -4.90 16.03 -17.94
N GLU A 146 -3.95 16.49 -17.13
CA GLU A 146 -3.06 15.61 -16.36
C GLU A 146 -3.79 14.92 -15.20
N ASN A 147 -3.65 13.60 -15.12
CA ASN A 147 -4.13 12.77 -14.02
C ASN A 147 -2.96 12.08 -13.32
N GLN A 148 -2.99 12.13 -11.99
CA GLN A 148 -2.05 11.42 -11.13
C GLN A 148 -2.73 10.22 -10.47
N ILE A 149 -2.16 9.03 -10.65
CA ILE A 149 -2.74 7.78 -10.20
C ILE A 149 -1.82 7.17 -9.15
N THR A 150 -2.39 6.82 -7.99
CA THR A 150 -1.70 6.11 -6.91
C THR A 150 -2.61 5.05 -6.29
N ALA A 151 -2.05 4.13 -5.52
CA ALA A 151 -2.83 3.15 -4.76
C ALA A 151 -2.22 2.89 -3.37
N THR A 152 -3.05 2.42 -2.44
CA THR A 152 -2.65 1.88 -1.13
C THR A 152 -3.26 0.50 -0.93
N ALA A 153 -2.60 -0.38 -0.17
CA ALA A 153 -3.14 -1.67 0.25
C ALA A 153 -3.46 -1.66 1.75
N LYS A 154 -4.51 -2.38 2.15
CA LYS A 154 -4.89 -2.62 3.53
C LYS A 154 -5.00 -4.11 3.79
N ASP A 155 -4.24 -4.62 4.76
CA ASP A 155 -4.26 -6.04 5.12
C ASP A 155 -5.52 -6.41 5.94
N GLY A 156 -5.66 -7.71 6.24
CA GLY A 156 -6.79 -8.22 7.05
C GLY A 156 -6.77 -7.77 8.52
N ALA A 157 -5.64 -7.31 9.04
CA ALA A 157 -5.50 -6.77 10.39
C ALA A 157 -5.82 -5.26 10.45
N GLY A 158 -5.94 -4.61 9.29
CA GLY A 158 -6.29 -3.22 9.10
C GLY A 158 -5.10 -2.27 8.96
N ASN A 159 -3.87 -2.76 8.82
CA ASN A 159 -2.70 -1.91 8.58
C ASN A 159 -2.69 -1.46 7.10
N VAL A 160 -2.30 -0.21 6.86
CA VAL A 160 -2.34 0.43 5.53
C VAL A 160 -0.92 0.73 5.04
N SER A 161 -0.62 0.40 3.80
CA SER A 161 0.67 0.67 3.15
C SER A 161 0.91 2.17 2.92
N LEU A 162 2.15 2.52 2.55
CA LEU A 162 2.41 3.78 1.85
C LEU A 162 1.73 3.77 0.47
N LYS A 163 1.59 4.95 -0.15
CA LYS A 163 1.14 5.09 -1.55
C LYS A 163 2.16 4.46 -2.51
N SER A 164 1.66 3.90 -3.61
CA SER A 164 2.47 3.48 -4.75
C SER A 164 3.25 4.63 -5.38
N SER A 165 4.16 4.32 -6.31
CA SER A 165 4.69 5.33 -7.24
C SER A 165 3.55 6.00 -8.01
N VAL A 166 3.69 7.30 -8.29
CA VAL A 166 2.72 8.08 -9.05
C VAL A 166 2.83 7.70 -10.52
N LEU A 167 1.73 7.23 -11.11
CA LEU A 167 1.59 7.14 -12.57
C LEU A 167 0.93 8.42 -13.08
N LYS A 168 1.40 8.91 -14.22
CA LYS A 168 0.86 10.10 -14.88
C LYS A 168 0.29 9.74 -16.24
N ILE A 169 -0.89 10.26 -16.54
CA ILE A 169 -1.56 10.13 -17.83
C ILE A 169 -2.29 11.43 -18.17
N ILE A 170 -2.15 11.90 -19.41
CA ILE A 170 -2.88 13.06 -19.91
C ILE A 170 -4.07 12.57 -20.74
N PHE A 171 -5.28 12.92 -20.31
CA PHE A 171 -6.51 12.66 -21.04
C PHE A 171 -6.88 13.90 -21.86
N ASP A 172 -7.17 13.69 -23.14
CA ASP A 172 -7.69 14.71 -24.06
C ASP A 172 -8.49 14.00 -25.16
N ASP A 173 -9.80 14.22 -25.18
CA ASP A 173 -10.74 13.72 -26.20
C ASP A 173 -11.17 14.79 -27.22
N THR A 174 -10.55 15.98 -27.19
CA THR A 174 -10.93 17.10 -28.04
C THR A 174 -10.24 17.01 -29.40
N PRO A 175 -10.98 16.89 -30.52
CA PRO A 175 -10.37 16.89 -31.84
C PRO A 175 -9.66 18.21 -32.16
N PRO A 176 -8.51 18.17 -32.86
CA PRO A 176 -7.76 19.38 -33.18
C PRO A 176 -8.53 20.27 -34.15
N LYS A 177 -8.42 21.59 -34.00
CA LYS A 177 -8.98 22.53 -34.98
C LYS A 177 -8.33 22.36 -36.35
N LEU A 178 -9.14 22.38 -37.40
CA LEU A 178 -8.69 22.31 -38.79
C LEU A 178 -9.43 23.30 -39.66
N THR A 179 -8.68 24.22 -40.28
CA THR A 179 -9.17 25.13 -41.32
C THR A 179 -8.39 24.90 -42.60
N VAL A 180 -9.10 24.81 -43.73
CA VAL A 180 -8.49 24.68 -45.05
C VAL A 180 -8.73 25.98 -45.81
N ASN A 181 -7.66 26.70 -46.12
CA ASN A 181 -7.70 28.00 -46.77
C ASN A 181 -7.75 27.84 -48.29
N LYS A 182 -6.97 26.89 -48.81
CA LYS A 182 -6.91 26.48 -50.22
C LYS A 182 -6.79 24.95 -50.30
N PRO A 183 -7.39 24.31 -51.30
CA PRO A 183 -8.32 24.88 -52.29
C PRO A 183 -9.70 25.21 -51.70
N LYS A 184 -10.55 25.88 -52.49
CA LYS A 184 -11.98 26.01 -52.22
C LYS A 184 -12.76 24.90 -52.94
N GLU A 185 -13.98 24.64 -52.47
CA GLU A 185 -14.86 23.65 -53.09
C GLU A 185 -15.08 23.97 -54.58
N LYS A 186 -14.97 22.96 -55.43
CA LYS A 186 -15.05 23.02 -56.91
C LYS A 186 -14.07 24.02 -57.55
N GLN A 187 -12.99 24.40 -56.86
CA GLN A 187 -11.96 25.24 -57.45
C GLN A 187 -11.34 24.52 -58.66
N GLN A 188 -11.21 25.25 -59.78
CA GLN A 188 -10.58 24.75 -60.99
C GLN A 188 -9.06 24.92 -60.93
N PHE A 189 -8.35 23.91 -61.40
CA PHE A 189 -6.90 23.88 -61.57
C PHE A 189 -6.59 23.49 -63.02
N SER A 190 -5.71 24.26 -63.68
CA SER A 190 -5.22 23.99 -65.04
C SER A 190 -3.73 24.34 -65.18
N GLY A 191 -3.10 23.82 -66.23
CA GLY A 191 -1.73 24.15 -66.65
C GLY A 191 -0.71 23.02 -66.47
N GLU A 192 0.46 23.19 -67.11
CA GLU A 192 1.52 22.19 -67.34
C GLU A 192 2.08 21.47 -66.09
N ASN A 193 1.82 21.99 -64.89
CA ASN A 193 2.44 21.50 -63.67
C ASN A 193 1.60 20.49 -62.88
N ASN A 194 0.32 20.24 -63.25
CA ASN A 194 -0.63 19.35 -62.56
C ASN A 194 -0.71 19.51 -61.02
N LYS A 195 -0.22 20.63 -60.45
CA LYS A 195 0.00 20.79 -59.00
C LYS A 195 -1.23 21.36 -58.31
N ILE A 196 -1.75 20.62 -57.34
CA ILE A 196 -2.76 21.10 -56.39
C ILE A 196 -2.05 21.41 -55.07
N ARG A 197 -2.13 22.67 -54.64
CA ARG A 197 -1.64 23.11 -53.32
C ARG A 197 -2.78 23.13 -52.32
N VAL A 198 -2.65 22.33 -51.27
CA VAL A 198 -3.51 22.34 -50.10
C VAL A 198 -2.81 23.11 -49.00
N SER A 199 -3.47 24.11 -48.44
CA SER A 199 -2.93 24.93 -47.36
C SER A 199 -4.02 25.31 -46.39
N GLY A 200 -3.67 25.40 -45.12
CA GLY A 200 -4.61 25.74 -44.07
C GLY A 200 -3.91 25.95 -42.73
N LYS A 201 -4.70 25.94 -41.66
CA LYS A 201 -4.21 26.09 -40.30
C LYS A 201 -4.81 25.04 -39.38
N THR A 202 -3.98 24.50 -38.52
CA THR A 202 -4.34 23.59 -37.42
C THR A 202 -3.65 24.03 -36.12
N GLU A 203 -3.73 23.22 -35.08
CA GLU A 203 -3.03 23.45 -33.83
C GLU A 203 -1.54 23.05 -33.94
N PRO A 204 -0.61 23.71 -33.23
CA PRO A 204 0.80 23.34 -33.25
C PRO A 204 1.04 21.89 -32.81
N GLY A 205 1.88 21.17 -33.56
CA GLY A 205 2.24 19.78 -33.25
C GLY A 205 1.24 18.72 -33.71
N VAL A 206 0.12 19.12 -34.35
CA VAL A 206 -0.83 18.20 -35.00
C VAL A 206 -0.23 17.64 -36.28
N ILE A 207 -0.50 16.37 -36.55
CA ILE A 207 -0.14 15.74 -37.82
C ILE A 207 -1.28 15.96 -38.81
N VAL A 208 -0.98 16.57 -39.96
CA VAL A 208 -1.95 16.72 -41.06
C VAL A 208 -1.61 15.76 -42.19
N ARG A 209 -2.61 15.06 -42.71
CA ARG A 209 -2.53 14.23 -43.92
C ARG A 209 -3.50 14.72 -44.98
N VAL A 210 -3.11 14.63 -46.25
CA VAL A 210 -3.95 14.87 -47.41
C VAL A 210 -3.93 13.60 -48.27
N ASN A 211 -5.08 12.92 -48.39
CA ASN A 211 -5.17 11.60 -49.04
C ASN A 211 -4.09 10.64 -48.51
N ASP A 212 -4.04 10.50 -47.18
CA ASP A 212 -3.09 9.66 -46.42
C ASP A 212 -1.61 10.07 -46.46
N LEU A 213 -1.24 11.05 -47.28
CA LEU A 213 0.11 11.60 -47.36
C LEU A 213 0.31 12.74 -46.37
N GLN A 214 1.40 12.71 -45.62
CA GLN A 214 1.67 13.71 -44.59
C GLN A 214 2.01 15.09 -45.19
N ALA A 215 1.35 16.13 -44.69
CA ALA A 215 1.64 17.53 -44.96
C ALA A 215 2.74 18.06 -44.04
N THR A 216 3.43 19.11 -44.49
CA THR A 216 4.33 19.85 -43.59
C THR A 216 3.51 20.80 -42.74
N VAL A 217 3.66 20.72 -41.42
CA VAL A 217 3.02 21.61 -40.44
C VAL A 217 4.11 22.43 -39.76
N LEU A 218 3.99 23.76 -39.83
CA LEU A 218 4.92 24.69 -39.19
C LEU A 218 4.57 24.88 -37.71
N ALA A 219 5.49 25.47 -36.94
CA ALA A 219 5.32 25.70 -35.50
C ALA A 219 4.12 26.61 -35.16
N ASP A 220 3.67 27.44 -36.09
CA ASP A 220 2.49 28.31 -35.96
C ASP A 220 1.17 27.62 -36.35
N GLY A 221 1.22 26.33 -36.69
CA GLY A 221 0.10 25.51 -37.11
C GLY A 221 -0.29 25.67 -38.59
N ASN A 222 0.39 26.53 -39.36
CA ASN A 222 0.16 26.59 -40.80
C ASN A 222 0.69 25.32 -41.45
N PHE A 223 -0.15 24.68 -42.28
CA PHE A 223 0.26 23.50 -43.02
C PHE A 223 0.20 23.76 -44.52
N THR A 224 1.10 23.11 -45.25
CA THR A 224 1.09 23.09 -46.71
C THR A 224 1.40 21.70 -47.22
N PHE A 225 0.68 21.31 -48.26
CA PHE A 225 0.88 20.09 -49.01
C PHE A 225 0.72 20.38 -50.50
N VAL A 226 1.54 19.75 -51.33
CA VAL A 226 1.45 19.85 -52.79
C VAL A 226 1.41 18.46 -53.35
N MET A 227 0.42 18.19 -54.20
CA MET A 227 0.27 16.93 -54.91
C MET A 227 0.09 17.16 -56.40
N LEU A 228 0.33 16.11 -57.18
CA LEU A 228 0.00 16.07 -58.60
C LEU A 228 -1.39 15.47 -58.78
N ALA A 229 -2.22 16.09 -59.60
CA ALA A 229 -3.47 15.50 -60.05
C ALA A 229 -3.15 14.28 -60.94
N ALA A 230 -3.62 13.10 -60.53
CA ALA A 230 -3.36 11.85 -61.24
C ALA A 230 -4.20 11.70 -62.53
N ARG A 231 -5.33 12.38 -62.60
CA ARG A 231 -6.26 12.38 -63.75
C ARG A 231 -7.03 13.69 -63.82
N GLU A 232 -7.55 13.98 -65.00
CA GLU A 232 -8.53 15.05 -65.21
C GLU A 232 -9.88 14.71 -64.58
N GLY A 233 -10.66 15.75 -64.32
CA GLY A 233 -11.97 15.70 -63.69
C GLY A 233 -11.94 16.03 -62.20
N GLU A 234 -12.89 15.49 -61.47
CA GLU A 234 -13.05 15.73 -60.04
C GLU A 234 -11.98 14.97 -59.23
N VAL A 235 -11.25 15.71 -58.41
CA VAL A 235 -10.25 15.21 -57.47
C VAL A 235 -10.76 15.46 -56.06
N LYS A 236 -11.09 14.39 -55.34
CA LYS A 236 -11.47 14.44 -53.93
C LYS A 236 -10.23 14.52 -53.04
N LEU A 237 -10.19 15.52 -52.17
CA LEU A 237 -9.16 15.73 -51.17
C LEU A 237 -9.74 15.41 -49.80
N ILE A 238 -9.13 14.48 -49.08
CA ILE A 238 -9.45 14.15 -47.69
C ILE A 238 -8.30 14.69 -46.84
N ILE A 239 -8.55 15.77 -46.12
CA ILE A 239 -7.60 16.39 -45.19
C ILE A 239 -7.94 15.89 -43.80
N THR A 240 -7.02 15.18 -43.15
CA THR A 240 -7.17 14.68 -41.77
C THR A 240 -6.12 15.33 -40.88
N ALA A 241 -6.56 15.95 -39.80
CA ALA A 241 -5.71 16.44 -38.72
C ALA A 241 -5.84 15.49 -37.54
N THR A 242 -4.72 14.98 -37.04
CA THR A 242 -4.63 14.04 -35.91
C THR A 242 -3.73 14.62 -34.84
N ASP A 243 -4.22 14.75 -33.61
CA ASP A 243 -3.42 15.22 -32.48
C ASP A 243 -2.51 14.11 -31.91
N ARG A 244 -1.92 14.35 -30.74
CA ARG A 244 -1.03 13.39 -30.06
C ARG A 244 -1.76 12.28 -29.31
N THR A 245 -3.04 12.46 -28.98
CA THR A 245 -3.86 11.48 -28.24
C THR A 245 -4.67 10.60 -29.20
N GLY A 246 -4.67 10.95 -30.49
CA GLY A 246 -5.31 10.22 -31.57
C GLY A 246 -6.66 10.80 -32.00
N ASN A 247 -7.08 11.97 -31.51
CA ASN A 247 -8.32 12.59 -31.97
C ASN A 247 -8.16 13.13 -33.39
N GLU A 248 -9.22 13.00 -34.18
CA GLU A 248 -9.20 13.35 -35.61
C GLU A 248 -10.25 14.38 -35.99
N THR A 249 -9.83 15.36 -36.80
CA THR A 249 -10.74 16.24 -37.56
C THR A 249 -10.54 15.98 -39.06
N LYS A 250 -11.63 15.68 -39.77
CA LYS A 250 -11.61 15.43 -41.22
C LYS A 250 -12.32 16.53 -41.99
N LYS A 251 -11.74 16.93 -43.11
CA LYS A 251 -12.37 17.86 -44.06
C LYS A 251 -12.20 17.34 -45.48
N GLU A 252 -13.31 17.29 -46.20
CA GLU A 252 -13.32 16.91 -47.61
C GLU A 252 -13.47 18.15 -48.48
N ILE A 253 -12.68 18.20 -49.56
CA ILE A 253 -12.81 19.24 -50.59
C ILE A 253 -12.71 18.58 -51.95
N THR A 254 -13.67 18.86 -52.84
CA THR A 254 -13.58 18.43 -54.24
C THR A 254 -13.03 19.56 -55.08
N VAL A 255 -12.02 19.28 -55.90
CA VAL A 255 -11.49 20.24 -56.90
C VAL A 255 -11.62 19.67 -58.29
N ILE A 256 -11.58 20.54 -59.30
CA ILE A 256 -11.69 20.13 -60.71
C ILE A 256 -10.33 20.37 -61.36
N TYR A 257 -9.75 19.32 -61.93
CA TYR A 257 -8.50 19.39 -62.68
C TYR A 257 -8.76 19.20 -64.17
N SER A 258 -8.17 20.04 -65.02
CA SER A 258 -8.23 19.92 -66.48
C SER A 258 -6.83 20.21 -67.05
N ALA A 259 -6.32 19.31 -67.89
CA ALA A 259 -5.12 19.60 -68.67
C ALA A 259 -5.54 20.54 -69.81
N GLN A 260 -5.26 21.82 -69.66
CA GLN A 260 -5.37 22.80 -70.75
C GLN A 260 -4.11 22.73 -71.61
#